data_AF-A0A8S9KE42-F1
#
_entry.id   AF-A0A8S9KE42-F1
#
_cell.length_a   1.000
_cell.length_b   1.000
_cell.length_c   1.000
_cell.angle_alpha   90.00
_cell.angle_beta   90.00
_cell.angle_gamma   90.00
#
_symmetry.space_group_name_H-M   'P 1'
#
loop_
_entity.id
_entity.type
_entity.pdbx_description
1 polymer ?
#
loop_
_entity_poly.entity_id
_entity_poly.type
_entity_poly.pdbx_seq_one_letter_code
_entity_poly.pdbx_strand_id
1 'polypeptide(L)' 'MDHNLKVDHLIDHEHKEWNVELVKEFVAEEDVNRILAIKIGQTGRKDSYVWKHSKSGN' A
#
# COMPACT_ATOMS: atom_id res chain seq x y z
N MET A 1 11.88 -18.60 4.81
CA MET A 1 10.73 -17.80 5.26
C MET A 1 11.01 -16.38 4.84
N ASP A 2 10.20 -15.80 3.95
CA ASP A 2 10.44 -14.43 3.48
C ASP A 2 10.19 -13.46 4.64
N HIS A 3 11.26 -12.87 5.16
CA HIS A 3 11.24 -11.91 6.28
C HIS A 3 10.79 -10.49 5.87
N ASN A 4 10.19 -10.34 4.69
CA ASN A 4 9.77 -9.04 4.20
C ASN A 4 8.27 -8.90 4.41
N LEU A 5 7.89 -8.29 5.53
CA LEU A 5 6.54 -7.75 5.70
C LEU A 5 6.31 -6.74 4.57
N LYS A 6 5.49 -7.13 3.59
CA LYS A 6 5.06 -6.25 2.51
C LYS A 6 3.77 -5.56 2.91
N VAL A 7 3.60 -4.33 2.40
CA VAL A 7 2.35 -3.57 2.54
C VAL A 7 1.14 -4.39 2.07
N ASP A 8 1.34 -5.27 1.09
CA ASP A 8 0.33 -6.22 0.59
C ASP A 8 -0.26 -7.15 1.66
N HIS A 9 0.48 -7.45 2.72
CA HIS A 9 0.00 -8.24 3.86
C HIS A 9 -0.83 -7.42 4.86
N LEU A 10 -0.74 -6.09 4.81
CA LEU A 10 -1.53 -5.18 5.64
C LEU A 10 -2.89 -4.85 5.00
N ILE A 11 -3.14 -5.36 3.79
CA ILE A 11 -4.35 -5.11 3.02
C ILE A 11 -5.24 -6.35 3.05
N ASP A 12 -6.50 -6.16 3.43
CA ASP A 12 -7.55 -7.15 3.20
C ASP A 12 -7.88 -7.17 1.70
N HIS A 13 -7.54 -8.27 1.03
CA HIS A 13 -7.75 -8.44 -0.40
C HIS A 13 -9.19 -8.72 -0.78
N GLU A 14 -10.02 -9.19 0.16
CA GLU A 14 -11.44 -9.48 -0.04
C GLU A 14 -12.25 -8.19 0.00
N HIS A 15 -12.02 -7.37 1.04
CA HIS A 15 -12.74 -6.11 1.23
C HIS A 15 -12.05 -4.91 0.55
N LYS A 16 -10.79 -5.06 0.11
CA LYS A 16 -9.94 -3.98 -0.44
C LYS A 16 -9.77 -2.82 0.55
N GLU A 17 -9.62 -3.17 1.82
CA GLU A 17 -9.46 -2.22 2.92
C GLU A 17 -8.18 -2.52 3.71
N TRP A 18 -7.73 -1.56 4.50
CA TRP A 18 -6.58 -1.77 5.39
C TRP A 18 -7.00 -2.64 6.57
N ASN A 19 -6.19 -3.63 6.91
CA ASN A 19 -6.34 -4.35 8.15
C ASN A 19 -5.85 -3.46 9.30
N VAL A 20 -6.79 -2.79 9.97
CA VAL A 20 -6.51 -1.81 11.03
C VAL A 20 -5.71 -2.43 12.19
N GLU A 21 -5.93 -3.70 12.50
CA GLU A 21 -5.22 -4.40 13.58
C GLU A 21 -3.75 -4.59 13.22
N LEU A 22 -3.48 -5.12 12.02
CA LEU A 22 -2.11 -5.30 11.52
C LEU A 22 -1.40 -3.95 11.32
N VAL A 23 -2.09 -2.94 10.81
CA VAL A 23 -1.51 -1.60 10.65
C VAL A 23 -1.11 -1.03 12.02
N LYS A 24 -1.94 -1.18 13.06
CA LYS A 24 -1.59 -0.72 14.42
C LYS A 24 -0.46 -1.53 15.06
N GLU A 25 -0.33 -2.80 14.73
CA GLU A 25 0.71 -3.68 15.27
C GLU A 25 2.09 -3.40 14.64
N PHE A 26 2.13 -3.15 13.34
CA PHE A 26 3.38 -3.03 12.57
C PHE A 26 3.79 -1.60 12.21
N VAL A 27 2.92 -0.61 12.39
CA VAL A 27 3.17 0.79 12.05
C VAL A 27 3.16 1.63 13.32
N ALA A 28 4.07 2.60 13.40
CA ALA A 28 4.08 3.59 14.47
C ALA A 28 2.74 4.34 14.54
N GLU A 29 2.24 4.56 15.76
CA GLU A 29 0.92 5.14 16.03
C GLU A 29 0.71 6.50 15.33
N GLU A 30 1.77 7.29 15.19
CA GLU A 30 1.77 8.58 14.49
C GLU A 30 1.46 8.48 12.98
N ASP A 31 1.78 7.34 12.37
CA ASP A 31 1.60 7.11 10.93
C ASP A 31 0.36 6.26 10.63
N VAL A 32 -0.22 5.56 11.61
CA VAL A 32 -1.44 4.76 11.45
C VAL A 32 -2.56 5.56 10.79
N ASN A 33 -2.85 6.76 11.30
CA ASN A 33 -3.91 7.60 10.75
C ASN A 33 -3.63 8.04 9.32
N ARG A 34 -2.36 8.26 8.98
CA ARG A 34 -1.95 8.62 7.61
C ARG A 34 -2.13 7.45 6.65
N ILE A 35 -1.78 6.24 7.07
CA ILE A 35 -1.93 5.02 6.26
C ILE A 35 -3.40 4.69 6.06
N LEU A 36 -4.22 4.72 7.12
CA LEU A 36 -5.66 4.45 7.00
C LEU A 36 -6.38 5.48 6.11
N ALA A 37 -5.85 6.70 5.98
CA ALA A 37 -6.37 7.70 5.06
C ALA A 37 -6.01 7.43 3.58
N ILE A 38 -5.05 6.54 3.30
CA ILE A 38 -4.69 6.14 1.92
C ILE A 38 -5.81 5.24 1.40
N LYS A 39 -6.51 5.69 0.36
CA LYS A 39 -7.49 4.84 -0.31
C LYS A 39 -6.77 3.76 -1.12
N ILE A 40 -7.06 2.49 -0.82
CA ILE A 40 -6.57 1.37 -1.62
C ILE A 40 -7.27 1.44 -2.98
N GLY A 41 -6.48 1.38 -4.05
CA GLY A 41 -6.99 1.45 -5.42
C GLY A 41 -7.92 0.29 -5.72
N GLN A 42 -9.17 0.59 -6.09
CA GLN A 42 -10.17 -0.42 -6.49
C GLN A 42 -9.88 -1.06 -7.86
N THR A 43 -9.01 -0.42 -8.65
CA THR A 43 -8.64 -0.97 -9.95
C THR A 43 -7.57 -2.03 -9.70
N GLY A 44 -7.86 -3.30 -10.01
CA GLY A 44 -6.91 -4.41 -10.00
C GLY A 44 -5.74 -4.26 -11.00
N ARG A 45 -5.40 -3.02 -11.37
CA ARG A 45 -4.16 -2.70 -12.05
C ARG A 45 -3.04 -2.92 -11.06
N LYS A 46 -2.21 -3.90 -11.36
CA LYS A 46 -0.92 -4.08 -10.69
C LYS A 46 -0.18 -2.74 -10.77
N ASP A 47 0.19 -2.18 -9.62
CA ASP A 47 1.07 -1.01 -9.58
C ASP A 47 2.30 -1.34 -10.42
N SER A 48 2.40 -0.68 -11.57
CA SER A 48 3.50 -0.85 -12.50
C SER A 48 4.36 0.39 -12.40
N TYR A 49 5.58 0.21 -11.88
CA TYR A 49 6.60 1.24 -11.92
C TYR A 49 7.07 1.39 -13.38
N VAL A 50 6.38 2.24 -14.14
CA VAL A 50 6.80 2.58 -15.50
C VAL A 50 7.66 3.83 -15.43
N TRP A 51 8.98 3.67 -15.53
CA TRP A 51 9.86 4.79 -15.85
C TRP A 51 9.63 5.20 -17.31
N LYS A 52 8.71 6.14 -17.53
CA LYS A 52 8.62 6.82 -18.83
C LYS A 52 9.78 7.81 -18.94
N HIS A 53 10.90 7.35 -19.48
CA HIS A 53 11.92 8.27 -19.98
C HIS A 53 11.40 8.95 -21.25
N SER A 54 10.79 10.13 -21.12
CA SER A 54 10.56 11.00 -22.27
C SER A 54 11.80 11.87 -22.47
N LYS A 55 12.28 11.99 -23.72
CA LYS A 55 13.39 12.89 -24.06
C LYS A 55 13.07 14.38 -23.81
N SER A 56 11.83 14.69 -23.48
CA SER A 56 11.30 16.07 -23.41
C SER A 56 10.55 16.40 -22.12
N GLY A 57 10.56 15.53 -21.10
CA GLY A 57 10.13 15.82 -19.72
C GLY A 57 8.97 16.83 -19.57
N ASN A 58 7.81 16.55 -20.18
CA ASN A 58 6.57 17.31 -19.99
C ASN A 58 5.49 16.41 -19.41
#